data_AF-A0A7W9RZS9-F1
#
_entry.id   AF-A0A7W9RZS9-F1
#
_cell.length_a   1.000
_cell.length_b   1.000
_cell.length_c   1.000
_cell.angle_alpha   90.00
_cell.angle_beta   90.00
_cell.angle_gamma   90.00
#
_symmetry.space_group_name_H-M   'P 1'
#
loop_
_entity.id
_entity.type
_entity.pdbx_description
1 polymer ?
#
loop_
_entity_poly.entity_id
_entity_poly.type
_entity_poly.pdbx_seq_one_letter_code
_entity_poly.pdbx_strand_id
1 'polypeptide(L)'
;MKLRRSSPVAAVLAGVLAVSATMSFAQESRIWPDTSSGTMEFAPVGAVDYSIGYASVGYDHFETEIMVSWRDRGERTQLLFSGIQDKPPAQMTARGNLLCVVAQYCARYQDVCSALATCYAYDAGQKQFVEEDAEGEAVPR
;
A
#
# COMPACT_ATOMS: atom_id res chain seq x y z
N MET A 1 -33.75 14.34 70.72
CA MET A 1 -32.30 14.09 70.72
C MET A 1 -31.99 12.85 69.87
N LYS A 2 -31.62 13.04 68.61
CA LYS A 2 -30.66 12.23 67.81
C LYS A 2 -30.65 12.75 66.36
N LEU A 3 -29.46 12.79 65.83
CA LEU A 3 -28.95 13.56 64.69
C LEU A 3 -28.63 12.60 63.53
N ARG A 4 -28.47 13.16 62.32
CA ARG A 4 -27.79 12.61 61.10
C ARG A 4 -28.67 11.74 60.19
N ARG A 5 -28.55 11.75 58.85
CA ARG A 5 -27.51 12.18 57.88
C ARG A 5 -28.20 12.34 56.51
N SER A 6 -28.00 13.46 55.79
CA SER A 6 -27.10 13.61 54.62
C SER A 6 -27.68 13.16 53.27
N SER A 7 -27.82 14.13 52.36
CA SER A 7 -28.19 14.02 50.94
C SER A 7 -27.22 13.16 50.12
N PRO A 8 -27.72 12.61 49.00
CA PRO A 8 -26.97 12.55 47.74
C PRO A 8 -27.93 12.95 46.58
N VAL A 9 -27.62 13.50 45.42
CA VAL A 9 -26.45 13.66 44.57
C VAL A 9 -26.82 14.85 43.67
N ALA A 10 -25.98 15.87 43.55
CA ALA A 10 -26.06 16.81 42.44
C ALA A 10 -24.93 16.46 41.48
N ALA A 11 -25.31 16.02 40.29
CA ALA A 11 -24.44 15.67 39.19
C ALA A 11 -23.57 16.87 38.79
N VAL A 12 -22.27 16.63 38.61
CA VAL A 12 -21.40 17.54 37.87
C VAL A 12 -20.70 16.71 36.81
N LEU A 13 -21.24 16.82 35.59
CA LEU A 13 -20.60 16.47 34.34
C LEU A 13 -19.36 17.36 34.16
N ALA A 14 -18.19 16.76 33.95
CA ALA A 14 -17.02 17.45 33.43
C ALA A 14 -16.40 16.58 32.34
N GLY A 15 -16.34 17.15 31.14
CA GLY A 15 -16.16 16.47 29.86
C GLY A 15 -14.81 15.80 29.66
N VAL A 16 -14.86 14.66 28.98
CA VAL A 16 -13.71 14.00 28.38
C VAL A 16 -13.34 14.76 27.11
N LEU A 17 -12.26 15.55 27.15
CA LEU A 17 -11.61 16.10 25.97
C LEU A 17 -10.93 14.96 25.22
N ALA A 18 -11.60 14.43 24.19
CA ALA A 18 -11.00 13.50 23.25
C ALA A 18 -10.00 14.29 22.38
N VAL A 19 -8.71 14.21 22.72
CA VAL A 19 -7.62 14.65 21.83
C VAL A 19 -7.50 13.59 20.74
N SER A 20 -8.14 13.82 19.60
CA SER A 20 -7.89 13.05 18.39
C SER A 20 -6.51 13.41 17.87
N ALA A 21 -5.48 12.66 18.29
CA ALA A 21 -4.16 12.74 17.70
C ALA A 21 -4.25 12.21 16.25
N THR A 22 -4.37 13.11 15.28
CA THR A 22 -4.16 12.76 13.87
C THR A 22 -2.67 12.49 13.70
N MET A 23 -2.28 11.22 13.84
CA MET A 23 -0.94 10.78 13.45
C MET A 23 -0.80 10.99 11.95
N SER A 24 -0.14 12.09 11.58
CA SER A 24 0.36 12.27 10.22
C SER A 24 1.52 11.31 10.06
N PHE A 25 1.23 10.13 9.53
CA PHE A 25 2.26 9.25 8.97
C PHE A 25 2.77 9.92 7.69
N ALA A 26 3.66 10.89 7.84
CA ALA A 26 4.53 11.24 6.73
C ALA A 26 5.42 10.03 6.51
N GLN A 27 5.03 9.18 5.54
CA GLN A 27 5.83 8.05 5.09
C GLN A 27 7.12 8.65 4.55
N GLU A 28 8.22 8.51 5.30
CA GLU A 28 9.51 9.04 4.93
C GLU A 28 9.88 8.47 3.55
N SER A 29 9.92 9.32 2.53
CA SER A 29 10.19 8.89 1.17
C SER A 29 11.63 8.38 1.12
N ARG A 30 11.79 7.06 1.18
CA ARG A 30 13.09 6.44 0.98
C ARG A 30 13.59 6.84 -0.41
N ILE A 31 14.79 7.44 -0.47
CA ILE A 31 15.43 7.78 -1.74
C ILE A 31 16.07 6.49 -2.26
N TRP A 32 15.49 5.94 -3.31
CA TRP A 32 15.99 4.74 -3.97
C TRP A 32 17.15 5.09 -4.92
N PRO A 33 18.23 4.29 -4.96
CA PRO A 33 19.33 4.51 -5.89
C PRO A 33 18.89 4.33 -7.35
N ASP A 34 18.01 3.37 -7.60
CA ASP A 34 17.42 3.13 -8.91
C ASP A 34 15.90 3.32 -8.84
N THR A 35 15.35 4.00 -9.84
CA THR A 35 13.92 4.27 -9.94
C THR A 35 13.42 4.07 -11.37
N SER A 36 12.19 3.57 -11.49
CA SER A 36 11.41 3.56 -12.73
C SER A 36 10.05 4.19 -12.43
N SER A 37 9.50 4.97 -13.34
CA SER A 37 8.18 5.58 -13.15
C SER A 37 7.39 5.58 -14.44
N GLY A 38 6.09 5.76 -14.31
CA GLY A 38 5.19 5.87 -15.46
C GLY A 38 3.79 6.24 -15.04
N THR A 39 2.91 6.30 -16.03
CA THR A 39 1.49 6.54 -15.87
C THR A 39 0.74 5.46 -16.63
N MET A 40 -0.38 5.00 -16.08
CA MET A 40 -1.28 4.08 -16.77
C MET A 40 -2.74 4.45 -16.52
N GLU A 41 -3.60 4.09 -17.47
CA GLU A 41 -5.04 4.26 -17.33
C GLU A 41 -5.63 3.03 -16.62
N PHE A 42 -6.39 3.27 -15.55
CA PHE A 42 -7.08 2.24 -14.78
C PHE A 42 -8.55 2.61 -14.60
N ALA A 43 -9.43 1.90 -15.30
CA ALA A 43 -10.83 2.30 -15.49
C ALA A 43 -11.60 2.72 -14.21
N PRO A 44 -11.39 2.09 -13.03
CA PRO A 44 -12.05 2.53 -11.78
C PRO A 44 -11.67 3.94 -11.27
N VAL A 45 -10.49 4.46 -11.59
CA VAL A 45 -9.99 5.76 -11.07
C VAL A 45 -9.39 6.70 -12.11
N GLY A 46 -9.21 6.25 -13.36
CA GLY A 46 -8.55 6.98 -14.43
C GLY A 46 -7.02 6.82 -14.38
N ALA A 47 -6.30 7.91 -14.65
CA ALA A 47 -4.85 7.91 -14.63
C ALA A 47 -4.29 7.60 -13.23
N VAL A 48 -3.35 6.64 -13.21
CA VAL A 48 -2.56 6.24 -12.04
C VAL A 48 -1.10 6.44 -12.40
N ASP A 49 -0.45 7.35 -11.69
CA ASP A 49 1.00 7.52 -11.73
C ASP A 49 1.64 6.49 -10.80
N TYR A 50 2.79 5.95 -11.16
CA TYR A 50 3.52 5.00 -10.32
C TYR A 50 5.01 5.28 -10.32
N SER A 51 5.64 4.92 -9.21
CA SER A 51 7.10 4.86 -9.06
C SER A 51 7.50 3.53 -8.46
N ILE A 52 8.59 2.97 -8.98
CA ILE A 52 9.19 1.70 -8.60
C ILE A 52 10.61 2.03 -8.19
N GLY A 53 10.86 2.04 -6.88
CA GLY A 53 12.18 2.21 -6.32
C GLY A 53 12.78 0.86 -5.99
N TYR A 54 14.06 0.66 -6.28
CA TYR A 54 14.75 -0.57 -5.92
C TYR A 54 16.23 -0.35 -5.61
N ALA A 55 16.78 -1.25 -4.79
CA ALA A 55 18.18 -1.26 -4.42
C ALA A 55 18.67 -2.71 -4.30
N SER A 56 19.87 -2.98 -4.79
CA SER A 56 20.46 -4.31 -4.61
C SER A 56 20.72 -4.58 -3.13
N VAL A 57 20.30 -5.77 -2.68
CA VAL A 57 20.65 -6.33 -1.36
C VAL A 57 21.65 -7.48 -1.47
N GLY A 58 22.26 -7.65 -2.66
CA GLY A 58 23.28 -8.65 -2.97
C GLY A 58 22.73 -9.92 -3.63
N TYR A 59 23.63 -10.68 -4.28
CA TYR A 59 23.32 -11.95 -4.96
C TYR A 59 22.15 -11.87 -5.97
N ASP A 60 22.12 -10.80 -6.75
CA ASP A 60 21.03 -10.49 -7.69
C ASP A 60 19.65 -10.35 -7.03
N HIS A 61 19.58 -10.12 -5.72
CA HIS A 61 18.34 -9.76 -5.02
C HIS A 61 18.25 -8.24 -4.85
N PHE A 62 17.04 -7.72 -4.95
CA PHE A 62 16.74 -6.30 -4.90
C PHE A 62 15.54 -6.05 -3.99
N GLU A 63 15.74 -5.23 -2.96
CA GLU A 63 14.62 -4.65 -2.21
C GLU A 63 13.92 -3.67 -3.14
N THR A 64 12.59 -3.71 -3.17
CA THR A 64 11.76 -2.96 -4.10
C THR A 64 10.53 -2.43 -3.38
N GLU A 65 10.18 -1.18 -3.66
CA GLU A 65 8.92 -0.57 -3.29
C GLU A 65 8.22 0.01 -4.51
N ILE A 66 6.90 -0.12 -4.55
CA ILE A 66 6.07 0.46 -5.60
C ILE A 66 5.01 1.35 -4.98
N MET A 67 5.11 2.65 -5.26
CA MET A 67 4.12 3.64 -4.88
C MET A 67 3.26 4.00 -6.09
N VAL A 68 1.97 4.21 -5.84
CA VAL A 68 1.04 4.74 -6.83
C VAL A 68 0.40 6.02 -6.32
N SER A 69 0.10 6.91 -7.25
CA SER A 69 -0.64 8.15 -7.00
C SER A 69 -1.78 8.30 -8.00
N TRP A 70 -2.94 8.74 -7.54
CA TRP A 70 -4.12 8.94 -8.38
C TRP A 70 -5.00 10.07 -7.84
N ARG A 71 -6.01 10.46 -8.62
CA ARG A 71 -6.98 11.50 -8.21
C ARG A 71 -8.33 10.89 -7.89
N ASP A 72 -8.78 11.09 -6.66
CA ASP A 72 -10.16 10.83 -6.23
C ASP A 72 -10.62 11.91 -5.23
N ARG A 73 -11.31 12.92 -5.79
CA ARG A 73 -11.72 14.16 -5.08
C ARG A 73 -10.57 14.85 -4.34
N GLY A 74 -9.34 14.62 -4.80
CA GLY A 74 -8.09 15.00 -4.17
C GLY A 74 -6.97 14.06 -4.61
N GLU A 75 -5.73 14.44 -4.36
CA GLU A 75 -4.57 13.59 -4.60
C GLU A 75 -4.53 12.46 -3.55
N ARG A 76 -4.20 11.26 -4.02
CA ARG A 76 -4.06 10.04 -3.23
C ARG A 76 -2.73 9.41 -3.58
N THR A 77 -2.09 8.81 -2.58
CA THR A 77 -0.86 8.05 -2.74
C THR A 77 -0.92 6.82 -1.86
N GLN A 78 -0.37 5.70 -2.34
CA GLN A 78 -0.34 4.45 -1.61
C GLN A 78 0.88 3.61 -2.00
N LEU A 79 1.52 2.98 -1.01
CA LEU A 79 2.45 1.88 -1.25
C LEU A 79 1.64 0.61 -1.59
N LEU A 80 1.81 0.09 -2.80
CA LEU A 80 1.15 -1.16 -3.20
C LEU A 80 1.99 -2.38 -2.83
N PHE A 81 3.28 -2.33 -3.16
CA PHE A 81 4.17 -3.46 -3.01
C PHE A 81 5.45 -3.05 -2.28
N SER A 82 5.90 -3.89 -1.35
CA SER A 82 7.21 -3.82 -0.72
C SER A 82 7.73 -5.24 -0.55
N GLY A 83 8.93 -5.52 -1.06
CA GLY A 83 9.48 -6.87 -1.02
C GLY A 83 10.82 -7.00 -1.71
N ILE A 84 11.31 -8.24 -1.78
CA ILE A 84 12.49 -8.61 -2.55
C ILE A 84 12.07 -9.13 -3.92
N GLN A 85 12.86 -8.89 -4.96
CA GLN A 85 12.78 -9.51 -6.29
C GLN A 85 14.18 -9.68 -6.89
N ASP A 86 14.31 -10.38 -8.02
CA ASP A 86 15.63 -10.74 -8.55
C ASP A 86 16.01 -10.03 -9.86
N LYS A 87 15.01 -9.72 -10.71
CA LYS A 87 15.22 -9.06 -12.00
C LYS A 87 14.39 -7.77 -12.05
N PRO A 88 14.81 -6.71 -11.35
CA PRO A 88 14.14 -5.41 -11.43
C PRO A 88 14.26 -4.78 -12.83
N PRO A 89 13.44 -3.76 -13.14
CA PRO A 89 12.32 -3.29 -12.31
C PRO A 89 11.13 -4.26 -12.35
N ALA A 90 10.31 -4.21 -11.30
CA ALA A 90 8.97 -4.81 -11.37
C ALA A 90 8.15 -4.10 -12.46
N GLN A 91 7.07 -4.70 -12.92
CA GLN A 91 6.19 -4.11 -13.93
C GLN A 91 4.81 -3.79 -13.35
N MET A 92 4.25 -2.66 -13.77
CA MET A 92 2.85 -2.31 -13.52
C MET A 92 2.00 -2.68 -14.73
N THR A 93 0.89 -3.36 -14.51
CA THR A 93 -0.06 -3.74 -15.57
C THR A 93 -1.51 -3.64 -15.08
N ALA A 94 -2.47 -3.68 -16.01
CA ALA A 94 -3.89 -3.78 -15.71
C ALA A 94 -4.44 -5.12 -16.23
N ARG A 95 -5.18 -5.83 -15.39
CA ARG A 95 -5.96 -7.03 -15.75
C ARG A 95 -7.42 -6.77 -15.42
N GLY A 96 -8.21 -6.40 -16.43
CA GLY A 96 -9.62 -6.04 -16.21
C GLY A 96 -9.73 -4.83 -15.27
N ASN A 97 -10.37 -5.02 -14.11
CA ASN A 97 -10.51 -4.01 -13.06
C ASN A 97 -9.47 -4.17 -11.93
N LEU A 98 -8.37 -4.88 -12.18
CA LEU A 98 -7.27 -5.05 -11.24
C LEU A 98 -6.02 -4.32 -11.74
N LEU A 99 -5.38 -3.62 -10.82
CA LEU A 99 -4.04 -3.07 -10.99
C LEU A 99 -3.06 -4.12 -10.47
N CYS A 100 -2.10 -4.57 -11.28
CA CYS A 100 -1.20 -5.65 -10.88
C CYS A 100 0.26 -5.24 -10.93
N VAL A 101 1.01 -5.67 -9.91
CA VAL A 101 2.47 -5.64 -9.84
C VAL A 101 2.98 -7.00 -10.27
N VAL A 102 3.85 -7.04 -11.27
CA VAL A 102 4.53 -8.26 -11.72
C VAL A 102 6.00 -8.19 -11.32
N ALA A 103 6.40 -9.05 -10.38
CA ALA A 103 7.78 -9.16 -9.90
C ALA A 103 8.40 -10.49 -10.34
N GLN A 104 9.71 -10.49 -10.58
CA GLN A 104 10.44 -11.69 -11.02
C GLN A 104 11.26 -12.31 -9.89
N TYR A 105 11.19 -13.64 -9.81
CA TYR A 105 11.87 -14.47 -8.83
C TYR A 105 12.57 -15.64 -9.51
N CYS A 106 13.84 -15.84 -9.21
CA CYS A 106 14.71 -16.82 -9.82
C CYS A 106 15.04 -17.88 -8.76
N ALA A 107 14.63 -19.13 -8.99
CA ALA A 107 15.12 -20.21 -8.16
C ALA A 107 16.63 -20.39 -8.36
N ARG A 108 17.31 -20.90 -7.33
CA ARG A 108 18.75 -21.14 -7.36
C ARG A 108 19.11 -22.01 -8.56
N TYR A 109 20.11 -21.58 -9.34
CA TYR A 109 20.61 -22.26 -10.54
C TYR A 109 19.63 -22.35 -11.71
N GLN A 110 18.59 -21.52 -11.75
CA GLN A 110 17.73 -21.41 -12.93
C GLN A 110 18.12 -20.23 -13.81
N ASP A 111 18.27 -20.49 -15.11
CA ASP A 111 18.46 -19.44 -16.12
C ASP A 111 17.17 -18.67 -16.43
N VAL A 112 16.04 -19.22 -15.97
CA VAL A 112 14.67 -18.75 -16.24
C VAL A 112 14.02 -18.40 -14.91
N CYS A 113 13.68 -17.11 -14.75
CA CYS A 113 12.94 -16.64 -13.59
C CYS A 113 11.44 -16.79 -13.81
N SER A 114 10.72 -17.05 -12.72
CA SER A 114 9.26 -17.01 -12.66
C SER A 114 8.79 -15.57 -12.45
N ALA A 115 7.62 -15.25 -13.00
CA ALA A 115 6.94 -14.00 -12.73
C ALA A 115 5.73 -14.27 -11.82
N LEU A 116 5.62 -13.52 -10.74
CA LEU A 116 4.47 -13.53 -9.83
C LEU A 116 3.75 -12.19 -9.94
N ALA A 117 2.42 -12.26 -10.06
CA ALA A 117 1.56 -11.09 -10.09
C ALA A 117 0.82 -10.94 -8.75
N THR A 118 0.98 -9.79 -8.11
CA THR A 118 0.12 -9.36 -7.00
C THR A 118 -0.85 -8.31 -7.54
N CYS A 119 -2.15 -8.55 -7.41
CA CYS A 119 -3.18 -7.71 -8.02
C CYS A 119 -4.02 -7.01 -6.97
N TYR A 120 -4.48 -5.80 -7.27
CA TYR A 120 -5.19 -4.93 -6.36
C TYR A 120 -6.48 -4.43 -7.02
N ALA A 121 -7.59 -4.56 -6.31
CA ALA A 121 -8.85 -3.90 -6.66
C ALA A 121 -8.92 -2.53 -5.99
N TYR A 122 -9.60 -1.57 -6.62
CA TYR A 122 -9.86 -0.29 -5.99
C TYR A 122 -11.15 -0.33 -5.17
N ASP A 123 -11.05 -0.14 -3.85
CA ASP A 123 -12.18 0.04 -2.96
C ASP A 123 -12.56 1.54 -2.93
N ALA A 124 -13.66 1.90 -3.59
CA ALA A 124 -14.15 3.27 -3.64
C ALA A 124 -14.71 3.78 -2.29
N GLY A 125 -15.10 2.89 -1.39
CA GLY A 125 -15.57 3.24 -0.04
C GLY A 125 -14.40 3.65 0.85
N GLN A 126 -13.30 2.92 0.79
CA GLN A 126 -12.07 3.19 1.55
C GLN A 126 -11.10 4.12 0.80
N LYS A 127 -11.33 4.35 -0.50
CA LYS A 127 -10.49 5.14 -1.39
C LYS A 127 -9.05 4.65 -1.39
N GLN A 128 -8.87 3.34 -1.51
CA GLN A 128 -7.57 2.67 -1.51
C GLN A 128 -7.59 1.46 -2.43
N PHE A 129 -6.41 1.05 -2.86
CA PHE A 129 -6.20 -0.24 -3.51
C PHE A 129 -6.08 -1.32 -2.43
N VAL A 130 -6.81 -2.42 -2.60
CA VAL A 130 -6.80 -3.57 -1.69
C VAL A 130 -6.29 -4.75 -2.49
N GLU A 131 -5.31 -5.47 -1.93
CA GLU A 131 -4.80 -6.69 -2.54
C GLU A 131 -5.94 -7.70 -2.64
N GLU A 132 -6.13 -8.25 -3.83
CA GLU A 132 -7.03 -9.37 -4.06
C GLU A 132 -6.23 -10.67 -3.87
N ASP A 133 -6.85 -11.65 -3.21
CA ASP A 133 -6.29 -12.99 -3.08
C ASP A 133 -6.17 -13.61 -4.49
N ALA A 134 -5.03 -13.41 -5.13
CA ALA A 134 -4.66 -14.21 -6.27
C ALA A 134 -4.26 -15.59 -5.73
N GLU A 135 -5.03 -16.64 -6.05
CA GLU A 135 -4.46 -17.98 -6.08
C GLU A 135 -3.26 -17.89 -7.03
N GLY A 136 -2.04 -17.81 -6.48
CA GLY A 136 -0.83 -17.38 -7.16
C GLY A 136 -0.72 -17.92 -8.58
N GLU A 137 -1.20 -17.14 -9.54
CA GLU A 137 -1.25 -17.56 -10.93
C GLU A 137 0.12 -17.24 -11.50
N ALA A 138 0.92 -18.29 -11.73
CA ALA A 138 2.15 -18.16 -12.49
C ALA A 138 1.78 -17.53 -13.83
N VAL A 139 2.25 -16.31 -14.09
CA VAL A 139 1.97 -15.63 -15.35
C VAL A 139 2.75 -16.36 -16.44
N PRO A 140 2.10 -17.01 -17.42
CA PRO A 140 2.81 -17.59 -18.55
C PRO A 140 3.49 -16.46 -19.34
N ARG A 141 4.72 -16.73 -19.74
CA ARG A 141 5.59 -15.80 -20.49
C ARG A 141 4.96 -15.28 -21.77
#